data_AF-A0ABD6P3R8-F1
#
_entry.id   AF-A0ABD6P3R8-F1
#
_cell.length_a   1.000
_cell.length_b   1.000
_cell.length_c   1.000
_cell.angle_alpha   90.00
_cell.angle_beta   90.00
_cell.angle_gamma   90.00
#
_symmetry.space_group_name_H-M   'P 1'
#
loop_
_entity.id
_entity.type
_entity.pdbx_description
1 polymer ?
#
loop_
_entity_poly.entity_id
_entity_poly.type
_entity_poly.pdbx_seq_one_letter_code
_entity_poly.pdbx_strand_id
1 'polypeptide(L)'
;MAGCSARGPESATTTSTTAPTVAMVPAGSAFREELIPGIGSTRAAWDDSHTPNLAAANAYGKDPSLPEYLTPGGAVYSDVSDLGTQRIHLYALNMHPVDRFEVLRRVWQELPSDATFAWDLMRDRCYRVGFNSPTLRAAGDFMAEVQLQYIQPDGKRATNFDSFNQAVFWLDGAGSSPDLNQGCGQS
;
A
#
# COMPACT_ATOMS: atom_id res chain seq x y z
N MET A 1 45.78 -60.08 -58.43
CA MET A 1 45.08 -60.87 -57.40
C MET A 1 44.52 -59.90 -56.36
N ALA A 2 43.24 -60.07 -56.01
CA ALA A 2 42.45 -59.55 -54.86
C ALA A 2 42.85 -58.17 -54.26
N GLY A 3 41.99 -57.14 -54.26
CA GLY A 3 40.84 -56.99 -53.34
C GLY A 3 41.31 -56.29 -52.04
N CYS A 4 40.68 -55.30 -51.43
CA CYS A 4 39.28 -54.87 -51.40
C CYS A 4 39.17 -53.39 -50.97
N SER A 5 38.06 -52.77 -51.37
CA SER A 5 37.59 -51.44 -51.00
C SER A 5 37.21 -51.29 -49.52
N ALA A 6 37.27 -50.05 -49.01
CA ALA A 6 36.20 -49.50 -48.16
C ALA A 6 36.09 -47.97 -48.33
N ARG A 7 34.86 -47.51 -48.59
CA ARG A 7 34.41 -46.11 -48.74
C ARG A 7 34.09 -45.49 -47.37
N GLY A 8 34.22 -44.17 -47.23
CA GLY A 8 33.51 -43.36 -46.23
C GLY A 8 34.03 -41.91 -46.16
N PRO A 9 33.18 -40.90 -45.89
CA PRO A 9 33.07 -39.74 -46.79
C PRO A 9 33.70 -38.41 -46.31
N GLU A 10 33.91 -37.57 -47.31
CA GLU A 10 33.80 -36.11 -47.43
C GLU A 10 33.55 -35.21 -46.20
N SER A 11 34.34 -34.12 -46.21
CA SER A 11 33.92 -32.71 -46.12
C SER A 11 34.43 -31.89 -44.94
N ALA A 12 35.34 -31.00 -45.34
CA ALA A 12 35.60 -29.63 -44.88
C ALA A 12 34.89 -29.15 -43.61
N THR A 13 35.69 -28.79 -42.61
CA THR A 13 35.26 -27.86 -41.56
C THR A 13 35.90 -26.51 -41.82
N THR A 14 35.11 -25.60 -42.40
CA THR A 14 35.40 -24.17 -42.45
C THR A 14 35.18 -23.60 -41.05
N THR A 15 36.19 -22.92 -40.50
CA THR A 15 36.10 -22.24 -39.20
C THR A 15 35.24 -20.98 -39.35
N SER A 16 34.04 -20.99 -38.77
CA SER A 16 33.22 -19.78 -38.64
C SER A 16 33.41 -19.16 -37.26
N THR A 17 34.18 -18.07 -37.22
CA THR A 17 34.37 -17.18 -36.07
C THR A 17 33.02 -16.64 -35.59
N THR A 18 32.60 -17.00 -34.38
CA THR A 18 31.46 -16.39 -33.71
C THR A 18 31.93 -15.10 -33.03
N ALA A 19 31.41 -13.95 -33.45
CA ALA A 19 31.59 -12.69 -32.74
C ALA A 19 30.84 -12.75 -31.38
N PRO A 20 31.33 -12.08 -30.32
CA PRO A 20 30.60 -12.04 -29.06
C PRO A 20 29.38 -11.14 -29.26
N THR A 21 28.18 -11.75 -29.20
CA THR A 21 26.93 -11.01 -29.05
C THR A 21 26.99 -10.29 -27.71
N VAL A 22 27.06 -8.95 -27.74
CA VAL A 22 26.80 -8.13 -26.56
C VAL A 22 25.35 -8.41 -26.17
N ALA A 23 25.16 -9.17 -25.10
CA ALA A 23 23.85 -9.36 -24.51
C ALA A 23 23.33 -7.98 -24.11
N MET A 24 22.33 -7.47 -24.83
CA MET A 24 21.49 -6.38 -24.31
C MET A 24 20.89 -6.89 -23.01
N VAL A 25 21.39 -6.37 -21.90
CA VAL A 25 20.70 -6.46 -20.60
C VAL A 25 19.29 -5.92 -20.84
N PRO A 26 18.22 -6.69 -20.57
CA PRO A 26 16.89 -6.14 -20.65
C PRO A 26 16.82 -4.94 -19.71
N ALA A 27 16.48 -3.77 -20.25
CA ALA A 27 16.02 -2.64 -19.47
C ALA A 27 14.72 -3.07 -18.78
N GLY A 28 14.90 -3.59 -17.58
CA GLY A 28 13.85 -4.24 -16.82
C GLY A 28 14.39 -4.45 -15.43
N SER A 29 14.72 -3.35 -14.75
CA SER A 29 14.51 -3.30 -13.31
C SER A 29 13.02 -3.53 -13.10
N ALA A 30 12.61 -4.80 -13.16
CA ALA A 30 11.62 -5.31 -12.24
C ALA A 30 12.24 -5.10 -10.86
N PHE A 31 12.19 -3.85 -10.38
CA PHE A 31 11.85 -3.65 -8.98
C PHE A 31 10.65 -4.57 -8.83
N ARG A 32 10.80 -5.64 -8.02
CA ARG A 32 9.62 -6.19 -7.38
C ARG A 32 8.85 -4.95 -6.96
N GLU A 33 7.67 -4.72 -7.51
CA GLU A 33 6.71 -3.85 -6.85
C GLU A 33 6.63 -4.48 -5.46
N GLU A 34 7.40 -3.93 -4.54
CA GLU A 34 7.33 -4.27 -3.14
C GLU A 34 5.87 -4.01 -2.83
N LEU A 35 5.14 -5.08 -2.54
CA LEU A 35 3.69 -5.05 -2.40
C LEU A 35 3.37 -3.92 -1.42
N ILE A 36 2.78 -2.83 -1.92
CA ILE A 36 2.25 -1.78 -1.09
C ILE A 36 0.96 -2.38 -0.51
N PRO A 37 0.90 -2.66 0.81
CA PRO A 37 -0.19 -3.48 1.36
C PRO A 37 -1.50 -2.69 1.46
N GLY A 38 -1.42 -1.38 1.72
CA GLY A 38 -2.58 -0.53 1.93
C GLY A 38 -2.55 0.72 1.04
N ILE A 39 -2.32 1.87 1.66
CA ILE A 39 -2.34 3.18 0.99
C ILE A 39 -1.27 3.26 -0.10
N GLY A 40 -1.65 3.65 -1.32
CA GLY A 40 -0.79 3.65 -2.51
C GLY A 40 -0.70 2.34 -3.29
N SER A 41 -1.32 1.26 -2.81
CA SER A 41 -1.50 0.03 -3.60
C SER A 41 -2.29 0.33 -4.88
N THR A 42 -2.09 -0.47 -5.93
CA THR A 42 -2.97 -0.39 -7.10
C THR A 42 -4.36 -0.92 -6.71
N ARG A 43 -5.42 -0.43 -7.39
CA ARG A 43 -6.78 -0.93 -7.15
C ARG A 43 -6.87 -2.45 -7.31
N ALA A 44 -6.23 -2.99 -8.35
CA ALA A 44 -6.18 -4.43 -8.59
C ALA A 44 -5.48 -5.18 -7.44
N ALA A 45 -4.31 -4.71 -6.98
CA ALA A 45 -3.61 -5.35 -5.87
C ALA A 45 -4.39 -5.27 -4.55
N TRP A 46 -5.11 -4.16 -4.31
CA TRP A 46 -6.02 -4.02 -3.19
C TRP A 46 -7.15 -5.05 -3.26
N ASP A 47 -7.85 -5.13 -4.40
CA ASP A 47 -8.98 -6.05 -4.60
C ASP A 47 -8.55 -7.53 -4.54
N ASP A 48 -7.33 -7.86 -4.96
CA ASP A 48 -6.77 -9.21 -4.86
C ASP A 48 -6.42 -9.60 -3.41
N SER A 49 -6.08 -8.64 -2.56
CA SER A 49 -5.65 -8.87 -1.18
C SER A 49 -6.74 -8.64 -0.13
N HIS A 50 -7.79 -7.90 -0.48
CA HIS A 50 -8.87 -7.52 0.41
C HIS A 50 -10.21 -8.07 -0.07
N THR A 51 -10.97 -8.70 0.83
CA THR A 51 -12.31 -9.20 0.49
C THR A 51 -13.33 -8.04 0.57
N PRO A 52 -14.10 -7.77 -0.50
CA PRO A 52 -15.17 -6.76 -0.45
C PRO A 52 -16.22 -7.07 0.63
N ASN A 53 -16.69 -6.04 1.32
CA ASN A 53 -17.81 -6.11 2.25
C ASN A 53 -19.08 -5.58 1.58
N LEU A 54 -20.06 -6.46 1.36
CA LEU A 54 -21.29 -6.12 0.63
C LEU A 54 -22.29 -5.28 1.42
N ALA A 55 -22.03 -4.97 2.69
CA ALA A 55 -22.89 -4.13 3.51
C ALA A 55 -22.80 -2.64 3.13
N ALA A 56 -21.69 -2.20 2.52
CA ALA A 56 -21.47 -0.83 2.11
C ALA A 56 -20.63 -0.75 0.82
N ALA A 57 -20.82 0.32 0.04
CA ALA A 57 -19.96 0.57 -1.11
C ALA A 57 -18.53 0.91 -0.65
N ASN A 58 -17.53 0.52 -1.44
CA ASN A 58 -16.11 0.80 -1.17
C ASN A 58 -15.65 0.33 0.23
N ALA A 59 -16.25 -0.74 0.72
CA ALA A 59 -15.96 -1.32 2.03
C ALA A 59 -15.32 -2.70 1.86
N TYR A 60 -14.36 -3.03 2.72
CA TYR A 60 -13.60 -4.29 2.67
C TYR A 60 -13.36 -4.87 4.06
N GLY A 61 -13.10 -6.17 4.10
CA GLY A 61 -12.95 -6.93 5.33
C GLY A 61 -14.26 -7.08 6.10
N LYS A 62 -14.29 -8.02 7.03
CA LYS A 62 -15.47 -8.28 7.86
C LYS A 62 -15.06 -8.70 9.26
N ASP A 63 -15.34 -7.83 10.22
CA ASP A 63 -15.31 -8.12 11.65
C ASP A 63 -16.70 -7.83 12.24
N PRO A 64 -17.54 -8.87 12.45
CA PRO A 64 -18.91 -8.69 12.93
C PRO A 64 -18.98 -8.21 14.39
N SER A 65 -17.85 -8.13 15.10
CA SER A 65 -17.80 -7.57 16.45
C SER A 65 -17.66 -6.05 16.46
N LEU A 66 -17.30 -5.43 15.33
CA LEU A 66 -17.23 -3.97 15.24
C LEU A 66 -18.64 -3.35 15.37
N PRO A 67 -18.77 -2.22 16.08
CA PRO A 67 -20.07 -1.57 16.24
C PRO A 67 -20.62 -1.01 14.93
N GLU A 68 -21.92 -1.17 14.69
CA GLU A 68 -22.59 -0.69 13.47
C GLU A 68 -22.51 0.83 13.29
N TYR A 69 -22.44 1.59 14.39
CA TYR A 69 -22.27 3.05 14.34
C TYR A 69 -20.91 3.48 13.80
N LEU A 70 -19.90 2.61 13.89
CA LEU A 70 -18.53 2.89 13.43
C LEU A 70 -18.41 2.52 11.95
N THR A 71 -18.92 1.35 11.59
CA THR A 71 -18.81 0.82 10.23
C THR A 71 -19.94 -0.17 9.94
N PRO A 72 -20.76 0.07 8.91
CA PRO A 72 -21.86 -0.82 8.56
C PRO A 72 -21.38 -2.25 8.24
N GLY A 73 -22.08 -3.24 8.79
CA GLY A 73 -21.80 -4.66 8.52
C GLY A 73 -20.38 -5.11 8.93
N GLY A 74 -19.75 -4.37 9.84
CA GLY A 74 -18.43 -4.71 10.39
C GLY A 74 -17.28 -4.56 9.40
N ALA A 75 -17.34 -3.62 8.45
CA ALA A 75 -16.25 -3.44 7.49
C ALA A 75 -14.97 -2.90 8.16
N VAL A 76 -13.87 -3.64 8.00
CA VAL A 76 -12.56 -3.27 8.56
C VAL A 76 -12.00 -2.05 7.83
N TYR A 77 -12.22 -1.96 6.52
CA TYR A 77 -11.86 -0.81 5.71
C TYR A 77 -13.14 -0.19 5.16
N SER A 78 -13.29 1.12 5.31
CA SER A 78 -14.40 1.89 4.73
C SER A 78 -13.86 3.05 3.88
N ASP A 79 -14.73 3.57 3.00
CA ASP A 79 -14.43 4.73 2.17
C ASP A 79 -13.19 4.56 1.28
N VAL A 80 -12.91 3.33 0.85
CA VAL A 80 -11.73 3.00 0.04
C VAL A 80 -11.84 3.61 -1.35
N SER A 81 -11.02 4.62 -1.63
CA SER A 81 -11.06 5.38 -2.87
C SER A 81 -9.69 5.45 -3.52
N ASP A 82 -9.65 5.25 -4.83
CA ASP A 82 -8.48 5.50 -5.67
C ASP A 82 -8.54 6.86 -6.38
N LEU A 83 -9.62 7.62 -6.16
CA LEU A 83 -9.90 8.91 -6.82
C LEU A 83 -9.77 8.84 -8.35
N GLY A 84 -10.00 7.67 -8.96
CA GLY A 84 -9.84 7.45 -10.39
C GLY A 84 -8.40 7.30 -10.90
N THR A 85 -7.40 7.31 -10.01
CA THR A 85 -5.97 7.21 -10.36
C THR A 85 -5.46 5.76 -10.46
N GLN A 86 -6.33 4.77 -10.18
CA GLN A 86 -6.00 3.35 -10.08
C GLN A 86 -5.03 2.99 -8.93
N ARG A 87 -4.75 3.92 -8.01
CA ARG A 87 -4.04 3.65 -6.75
C ARG A 87 -4.87 4.11 -5.57
N ILE A 88 -4.87 3.37 -4.47
CA ILE A 88 -5.65 3.72 -3.28
C ILE A 88 -5.10 5.02 -2.67
N HIS A 89 -5.94 6.06 -2.66
CA HIS A 89 -5.62 7.41 -2.18
C HIS A 89 -6.21 7.73 -0.82
N LEU A 90 -7.26 7.01 -0.40
CA LEU A 90 -7.98 7.27 0.83
C LEU A 90 -8.65 5.99 1.32
N TYR A 91 -8.63 5.77 2.63
CA TYR A 91 -9.57 4.88 3.32
C TYR A 91 -9.56 5.14 4.83
N ALA A 92 -10.58 4.63 5.52
CA ALA A 92 -10.59 4.52 6.97
C ALA A 92 -10.42 3.05 7.39
N LEU A 93 -9.48 2.81 8.30
CA LEU A 93 -9.28 1.54 8.99
C LEU A 93 -10.05 1.58 10.33
N ASN A 94 -11.07 0.74 10.45
CA ASN A 94 -11.95 0.62 11.61
C ASN A 94 -11.47 -0.49 12.55
N MET A 95 -11.52 -0.24 13.85
CA MET A 95 -11.07 -1.18 14.88
C MET A 95 -11.82 -0.98 16.20
N HIS A 96 -11.69 -1.93 17.12
CA HIS A 96 -12.13 -1.72 18.50
C HIS A 96 -11.34 -0.59 19.16
N PRO A 97 -11.92 0.13 20.13
CA PRO A 97 -11.21 1.14 20.89
C PRO A 97 -9.91 0.61 21.51
N VAL A 98 -8.79 1.22 21.14
CA VAL A 98 -7.44 0.89 21.63
C VAL A 98 -6.66 2.17 21.92
N ASP A 99 -5.54 2.05 22.63
CA ASP A 99 -4.65 3.19 22.83
C ASP A 99 -3.86 3.54 21.55
N ARG A 100 -3.18 4.69 21.58
CA ARG A 100 -2.40 5.21 20.45
C ARG A 100 -1.34 4.24 19.95
N PHE A 101 -0.66 3.53 20.84
CA PHE A 101 0.44 2.65 20.46
C PHE A 101 -0.08 1.44 19.69
N GLU A 102 -1.21 0.89 20.11
CA GLU A 102 -1.83 -0.22 19.39
C GLU A 102 -2.41 0.21 18.03
N VAL A 103 -2.98 1.41 17.93
CA VAL A 103 -3.36 1.93 16.60
C VAL A 103 -2.12 2.07 15.71
N LEU A 104 -1.03 2.64 16.21
CA LEU A 104 0.18 2.82 15.40
C LEU A 104 0.77 1.47 14.98
N ARG A 105 0.73 0.45 15.83
CA ARG A 105 1.17 -0.90 15.45
C ARG A 105 0.35 -1.46 14.28
N ARG A 106 -0.97 -1.20 14.26
CA ARG A 106 -1.83 -1.55 13.11
C ARG A 106 -1.48 -0.70 11.89
N VAL A 107 -1.28 0.61 12.06
CA VAL A 107 -0.90 1.52 10.97
C VAL A 107 0.38 1.05 10.27
N TRP A 108 1.37 0.58 11.02
CA TRP A 108 2.59 0.03 10.43
C TRP A 108 2.38 -1.20 9.54
N GLN A 109 1.29 -1.95 9.72
CA GLN A 109 0.95 -3.10 8.87
C GLN A 109 0.33 -2.68 7.53
N GLU A 110 -0.15 -1.44 7.45
CA GLU A 110 -0.80 -0.84 6.28
C GLU A 110 0.19 -0.11 5.34
N LEU A 111 1.44 0.03 5.79
CA LEU A 111 2.50 0.77 5.09
C LEU A 111 3.51 -0.19 4.45
N PRO A 112 4.23 0.25 3.40
CA PRO A 112 5.41 -0.48 2.90
C PRO A 112 6.43 -0.73 4.01
N SER A 113 7.21 -1.80 3.87
CA SER A 113 8.16 -2.24 4.91
C SER A 113 9.32 -1.26 5.14
N ASP A 114 9.58 -0.40 4.15
CA ASP A 114 10.60 0.65 4.17
C ASP A 114 10.07 2.01 4.69
N ALA A 115 8.83 2.08 5.15
CA ALA A 115 8.24 3.30 5.67
C ALA A 115 8.99 3.79 6.93
N THR A 116 9.09 5.10 7.07
CA THR A 116 9.74 5.78 8.20
C THR A 116 8.91 7.00 8.58
N PHE A 117 8.93 7.41 9.85
CA PHE A 117 8.28 8.65 10.26
C PHE A 117 8.89 9.84 9.53
N ALA A 118 8.06 10.64 8.88
CA ALA A 118 8.43 11.93 8.31
C ALA A 118 8.24 13.04 9.35
N TRP A 119 7.10 13.00 10.03
CA TRP A 119 6.71 13.92 11.09
C TRP A 119 5.55 13.31 11.87
N ASP A 120 5.36 13.77 13.10
CA ASP A 120 4.18 13.51 13.93
C ASP A 120 3.66 14.84 14.51
N LEU A 121 2.34 14.92 14.66
CA LEU A 121 1.64 16.09 15.17
C LEU A 121 0.59 15.65 16.19
N MET A 122 0.69 16.18 17.39
CA MET A 122 -0.35 16.09 18.41
C MET A 122 -0.94 17.48 18.67
N ARG A 123 -2.22 17.68 18.37
CA ARG A 123 -2.94 18.94 18.63
C ARG A 123 -4.31 18.65 19.21
N ASP A 124 -4.59 19.16 20.41
CA ASP A 124 -5.90 19.02 21.06
C ASP A 124 -6.46 17.58 21.03
N ARG A 125 -5.56 16.61 21.30
CA ARG A 125 -5.80 15.15 21.27
C ARG A 125 -5.99 14.52 19.88
N CYS A 126 -6.04 15.31 18.81
CA CYS A 126 -5.89 14.82 17.44
C CYS A 126 -4.42 14.42 17.20
N TYR A 127 -4.20 13.17 16.82
CA TYR A 127 -2.89 12.67 16.43
C TYR A 127 -2.84 12.44 14.92
N ARG A 128 -1.91 13.12 14.26
CA ARG A 128 -1.59 12.94 12.84
C ARG A 128 -0.13 12.56 12.68
N VAL A 129 0.15 11.79 11.65
CA VAL A 129 1.50 11.32 11.37
C VAL A 129 1.69 11.16 9.87
N GLY A 130 2.84 11.60 9.39
CA GLY A 130 3.29 11.41 8.01
C GLY A 130 4.40 10.36 7.95
N PHE A 131 4.39 9.56 6.90
CA PHE A 131 5.37 8.50 6.65
C PHE A 131 6.02 8.65 5.28
N ASN A 132 7.35 8.72 5.26
CA ASN A 132 8.14 8.62 4.04
C ASN A 132 8.40 7.15 3.72
N SER A 133 8.30 6.77 2.45
CA SER A 133 8.68 5.45 1.96
C SER A 133 9.29 5.59 0.56
N PRO A 134 10.52 5.10 0.33
CA PRO A 134 11.07 4.95 -1.01
C PRO A 134 10.12 4.22 -1.97
N THR A 135 9.42 3.17 -1.53
CA THR A 135 8.38 2.48 -2.31
C THR A 135 7.25 3.43 -2.74
N LEU A 136 6.68 4.23 -1.82
CA LEU A 136 5.63 5.19 -2.14
C LEU A 136 6.13 6.30 -3.09
N ARG A 137 7.38 6.76 -2.89
CA ARG A 137 8.00 7.76 -3.76
C ARG A 137 8.18 7.21 -5.18
N ALA A 138 8.60 5.95 -5.32
CA ALA A 138 8.72 5.30 -6.63
C ALA A 138 7.36 5.10 -7.31
N ALA A 139 6.29 4.88 -6.53
CA ALA A 139 4.95 4.64 -7.06
C ALA A 139 4.27 5.88 -7.67
N GLY A 140 4.63 7.09 -7.21
CA GLY A 140 4.08 8.33 -7.76
C GLY A 140 4.47 9.60 -7.01
N ASP A 141 5.67 9.63 -6.43
CA ASP A 141 6.17 10.72 -5.59
C ASP A 141 5.28 11.03 -4.38
N PHE A 142 4.82 9.96 -3.71
CA PHE A 142 3.88 10.05 -2.60
C PHE A 142 4.55 9.89 -1.23
N MET A 143 3.84 10.38 -0.21
CA MET A 143 3.97 9.96 1.19
C MET A 143 2.60 9.58 1.75
N ALA A 144 2.57 8.78 2.82
CA ALA A 144 1.33 8.41 3.50
C ALA A 144 1.10 9.32 4.70
N GLU A 145 -0.13 9.79 4.87
CA GLU A 145 -0.58 10.48 6.07
C GLU A 145 -1.68 9.68 6.76
N VAL A 146 -1.66 9.73 8.09
CA VAL A 146 -2.64 9.03 8.92
C VAL A 146 -3.13 9.96 10.02
N GLN A 147 -4.45 10.05 10.18
CA GLN A 147 -5.09 10.68 11.33
C GLN A 147 -5.81 9.65 12.19
N LEU A 148 -5.53 9.66 13.48
CA LEU A 148 -6.21 8.82 14.45
C LEU A 148 -7.43 9.54 15.01
N GLN A 149 -8.55 8.82 15.11
CA GLN A 149 -9.83 9.36 15.54
C GLN A 149 -10.56 8.39 16.49
N TYR A 150 -11.48 8.95 17.25
CA TYR A 150 -12.49 8.20 17.98
C TYR A 150 -13.87 8.60 17.48
N ILE A 151 -14.62 7.66 16.90
CA ILE A 151 -16.00 7.81 16.50
C ILE A 151 -16.90 7.35 17.63
N GLN A 152 -17.82 8.22 18.05
CA GLN A 152 -18.77 8.00 19.13
C GLN A 152 -19.98 7.18 18.66
N PRO A 153 -20.80 6.64 19.58
CA PRO A 153 -22.01 5.89 19.22
C PRO A 153 -23.05 6.67 18.39
N ASP A 154 -22.99 8.00 18.40
CA ASP A 154 -23.82 8.86 17.54
C ASP A 154 -23.23 9.07 16.14
N GLY A 155 -22.13 8.39 15.81
CA GLY A 155 -21.42 8.46 14.54
C GLY A 155 -20.49 9.68 14.41
N LYS A 156 -20.37 10.53 15.44
CA LYS A 156 -19.55 11.75 15.36
C LYS A 156 -18.14 11.51 15.89
N ARG A 157 -17.19 12.27 15.35
CA ARG A 157 -15.82 12.32 15.88
C ARG A 157 -15.80 13.00 17.25
N ALA A 158 -15.29 12.31 18.26
CA ALA A 158 -15.08 12.88 19.58
C ALA A 158 -14.00 13.98 19.54
N THR A 159 -14.18 15.01 20.36
CA THR A 159 -13.19 16.07 20.60
C THR A 159 -12.38 15.83 21.89
N ASN A 160 -12.82 14.89 22.72
CA ASN A 160 -12.13 14.48 23.94
C ASN A 160 -12.18 12.95 24.06
N PHE A 161 -11.03 12.31 23.95
CA PHE A 161 -10.90 10.85 23.96
C PHE A 161 -9.54 10.43 24.52
N ASP A 162 -9.49 9.23 25.09
CA ASP A 162 -8.27 8.57 25.59
C ASP A 162 -7.96 7.27 24.81
N SER A 163 -8.80 6.94 23.83
CA SER A 163 -8.70 5.76 22.96
C SER A 163 -9.10 6.14 21.53
N PHE A 164 -8.76 5.28 20.58
CA PHE A 164 -8.99 5.47 19.16
C PHE A 164 -9.65 4.21 18.59
N ASN A 165 -10.59 4.37 17.66
CA ASN A 165 -11.26 3.26 16.99
C ASN A 165 -11.25 3.39 15.46
N GLN A 166 -10.58 4.42 14.94
CA GLN A 166 -10.41 4.64 13.51
C GLN A 166 -9.06 5.29 13.19
N ALA A 167 -8.42 4.84 12.11
CA ALA A 167 -7.27 5.49 11.50
C ALA A 167 -7.62 5.83 10.04
N VAL A 168 -7.59 7.11 9.69
CA VAL A 168 -7.90 7.58 8.33
C VAL A 168 -6.59 7.80 7.59
N PHE A 169 -6.40 7.12 6.47
CA PHE A 169 -5.22 7.17 5.63
C PHE A 169 -5.50 8.01 4.38
N TRP A 170 -4.53 8.82 3.97
CA TRP A 170 -4.52 9.39 2.63
C TRP A 170 -3.11 9.51 2.07
N LEU A 171 -3.01 9.58 0.74
CA LEU A 171 -1.77 9.94 0.06
C LEU A 171 -1.64 11.46 -0.03
N ASP A 172 -0.44 11.95 0.25
CA ASP A 172 -0.02 13.31 -0.07
C ASP A 172 1.29 13.29 -0.88
N GLY A 173 1.71 14.45 -1.39
CA GLY A 173 2.99 14.61 -2.08
C GLY A 173 4.17 14.33 -1.15
N ALA A 174 5.20 13.66 -1.66
CA ALA A 174 6.39 13.37 -0.89
C ALA A 174 7.04 14.65 -0.34
N GLY A 175 7.35 14.65 0.96
CA GLY A 175 7.93 15.82 1.63
C GLY A 175 6.91 16.89 2.05
N SER A 176 5.61 16.62 1.89
CA SER A 176 4.57 17.45 2.48
C SER A 176 4.80 17.67 3.98
N SER A 177 4.66 18.93 4.38
CA SER A 177 4.67 19.32 5.78
C SER A 177 3.28 19.08 6.39
N PRO A 178 3.17 18.85 7.70
CA PRO A 178 1.87 18.68 8.33
C PRO A 178 1.02 19.93 8.08
N ASP A 179 -0.10 19.77 7.36
CA ASP A 179 -1.06 20.87 7.19
C ASP A 179 -1.68 21.20 8.56
N LEU A 180 -1.22 22.29 9.17
CA LEU A 180 -1.69 22.73 10.49
C LEU A 180 -3.16 23.18 10.50
N ASN A 181 -3.76 23.37 9.32
CA ASN A 181 -5.14 23.82 9.15
C ASN A 181 -6.12 22.67 8.82
N GLN A 182 -5.63 21.47 8.45
CA GLN A 182 -6.47 20.31 8.15
C GLN A 182 -6.49 19.26 9.28
N GLY A 183 -7.62 18.55 9.38
CA GLY A 183 -7.76 17.32 10.15
C GLY A 183 -7.87 17.49 11.68
N CYS A 184 -7.10 18.41 12.27
CA CYS A 184 -7.01 18.63 13.72
C CYS A 184 -7.62 19.96 14.24
N GLY A 185 -8.51 20.60 13.48
CA GLY A 185 -9.36 21.72 13.96
C GLY A 185 -10.29 22.23 12.84
N GLN A 186 -11.45 22.85 13.07
CA GLN A 186 -12.38 22.85 14.22
C GLN A 186 -13.71 22.22 13.78
N SER A 187 -14.49 21.73 14.74
CA SER A 187 -15.94 21.53 14.62
C SER A 187 -16.65 22.77 14.10
#